data_AF-A0A3D0IHC8-F1
#
_entry.id   AF-A0A3D0IHC8-F1
#
_cell.length_a   1.000
_cell.length_b   1.000
_cell.length_c   1.000
_cell.angle_alpha   90.00
_cell.angle_beta   90.00
_cell.angle_gamma   90.00
#
_symmetry.space_group_name_H-M   'P 1'
#
loop_
_entity.id
_entity.type
_entity.pdbx_description
1 polymer ?
#
loop_
_entity_poly.entity_id
_entity_poly.type
_entity_poly.pdbx_seq_one_letter_code
_entity_poly.pdbx_strand_id
1 'polypeptide(L)'
;RPSENGAHADTKYLLLQLDDIKGLAIKKNKMDPFSFSCLPYMPEDLDDCSHQELIESDGRTHLYLDFYMKGIERGPDVLDRHKVAKNVRYEETIEFAPKL
;
A
#
# COMPACT_ATOMS: atom_id res chain seq x y z
N ARG A 1 9.97 -18.05 -0.28
CA ARG A 1 10.59 -16.71 -0.18
C ARG A 1 9.49 -15.67 -0.19
N PRO A 2 9.28 -14.96 0.92
CA PRO A 2 8.43 -13.79 0.98
C PRO A 2 8.82 -12.73 -0.04
N SER A 3 7.84 -11.95 -0.48
CA SER A 3 8.01 -10.86 -1.44
C SER A 3 6.81 -9.91 -1.34
N GLU A 4 6.93 -8.73 -1.94
CA GLU A 4 5.88 -7.69 -1.97
C GLU A 4 4.51 -8.28 -2.32
N ASN A 5 3.52 -8.01 -1.48
CA ASN A 5 2.16 -8.54 -1.60
C ASN A 5 1.13 -7.63 -0.90
N GLY A 6 -0.16 -7.99 -1.01
CA GLY A 6 -1.22 -7.34 -0.23
C GLY A 6 -1.68 -5.98 -0.77
N ALA A 7 -1.25 -5.57 -1.96
CA ALA A 7 -1.71 -4.34 -2.59
C ALA A 7 -3.15 -4.47 -3.11
N HIS A 8 -4.00 -3.51 -2.74
CA HIS A 8 -5.36 -3.33 -3.22
C HIS A 8 -5.41 -2.14 -4.18
N ALA A 9 -5.47 -2.42 -5.49
CA ALA A 9 -5.56 -1.39 -6.53
C ALA A 9 -7.01 -0.88 -6.73
N ASP A 10 -7.13 0.27 -7.40
CA ASP A 10 -8.40 0.92 -7.74
C ASP A 10 -9.30 1.25 -6.55
N THR A 11 -8.71 1.42 -5.36
CA THR A 11 -9.42 1.72 -4.12
C THR A 11 -9.97 3.14 -4.16
N LYS A 12 -11.27 3.29 -3.91
CA LYS A 12 -11.95 4.60 -3.85
C LYS A 12 -12.01 5.19 -2.45
N TYR A 13 -12.06 4.32 -1.45
CA TYR A 13 -12.22 4.67 -0.06
C TYR A 13 -11.68 3.53 0.80
N LEU A 14 -11.02 3.88 1.90
CA LEU A 14 -10.51 2.93 2.89
C LEU A 14 -11.05 3.30 4.27
N LEU A 15 -11.59 2.30 4.96
CA LEU A 15 -11.90 2.36 6.38
C LEU A 15 -10.87 1.53 7.13
N LEU A 16 -9.99 2.18 7.85
CA LEU A 16 -9.09 1.52 8.79
C LEU A 16 -9.79 1.46 10.16
N GLN A 17 -9.94 0.27 10.73
CA GLN A 17 -10.46 0.09 12.07
C GLN A 17 -9.30 -0.36 12.97
N LEU A 18 -9.00 0.41 14.01
CA LEU A 18 -8.02 0.06 15.04
C LEU A 18 -8.80 -0.22 16.32
N ASP A 19 -8.89 -1.50 16.69
CA ASP A 19 -9.69 -2.01 17.80
C ASP A 19 -11.15 -1.52 17.79
N ASP A 20 -11.82 -1.57 18.94
CA ASP A 20 -13.27 -1.38 19.04
C ASP A 20 -13.72 0.10 19.09
N ILE A 21 -12.79 1.07 19.13
CA ILE A 21 -13.14 2.40 19.67
C ILE A 21 -13.00 3.53 18.63
N LYS A 22 -12.05 3.48 17.68
CA LYS A 22 -11.86 4.56 16.68
C LYS A 22 -11.33 4.05 15.35
N GLY A 23 -12.00 4.41 14.26
CA GLY A 23 -11.52 4.15 12.90
C GLY A 23 -11.04 5.42 12.18
N LEU A 24 -10.37 5.23 11.05
CA LEU A 24 -9.90 6.26 10.15
C LEU A 24 -10.51 6.04 8.76
N ALA A 25 -11.19 7.06 8.27
CA ALA A 25 -11.68 7.15 6.91
C ALA A 25 -10.62 7.82 6.02
N ILE A 26 -10.26 7.17 4.92
CA ILE A 26 -9.20 7.63 4.01
C ILE A 26 -9.74 7.63 2.58
N LYS A 27 -9.51 8.73 1.87
CA LYS A 27 -9.82 8.87 0.44
C LYS A 27 -8.89 9.86 -0.24
N LYS A 28 -8.78 9.77 -1.55
CA LYS A 28 -8.25 10.89 -2.34
C LYS A 28 -9.31 11.97 -2.54
N ASN A 29 -8.83 13.19 -2.78
CA ASN A 29 -9.67 14.26 -3.29
C ASN A 29 -10.44 13.79 -4.55
N LYS A 30 -11.65 14.29 -4.75
CA LYS A 30 -12.54 13.95 -5.89
C LYS A 30 -12.87 12.46 -6.09
N MET A 31 -12.59 11.58 -5.11
CA MET A 31 -12.81 10.13 -5.22
C MET A 31 -11.97 9.47 -6.34
N ASP A 32 -10.80 10.03 -6.62
CA ASP A 32 -9.83 9.38 -7.50
C ASP A 32 -9.33 8.06 -6.87
N PRO A 33 -9.05 7.02 -7.68
CA PRO A 33 -8.58 5.76 -7.14
C PRO A 33 -7.15 5.89 -6.60
N PHE A 34 -6.84 5.10 -5.58
CA PHE A 34 -5.49 4.89 -5.04
C PHE A 34 -5.24 3.40 -4.81
N SER A 35 -3.98 3.04 -4.60
CA SER A 35 -3.61 1.72 -4.13
C SER A 35 -3.22 1.80 -2.66
N PHE A 36 -3.44 0.72 -1.92
CA PHE A 36 -2.91 0.63 -0.57
C PHE A 36 -2.51 -0.81 -0.23
N SER A 37 -1.61 -0.96 0.73
CA SER A 37 -1.38 -2.23 1.43
C SER A 37 -1.41 -1.98 2.94
N CYS A 38 -1.86 -2.98 3.70
CA CYS A 38 -2.00 -2.89 5.15
C CYS A 38 -1.46 -4.19 5.76
N LEU A 39 -0.27 -4.12 6.35
CA LEU A 39 0.53 -5.29 6.72
C LEU A 39 0.94 -5.24 8.20
N PRO A 40 1.11 -6.40 8.87
CA PRO A 40 1.57 -6.48 10.26
C PRO A 40 3.10 -6.46 10.42
N TYR A 41 3.83 -6.20 9.33
CA TYR A 41 5.29 -6.16 9.21
C TYR A 41 5.70 -5.10 8.17
N MET A 42 6.98 -4.73 8.18
CA MET A 42 7.58 -3.81 7.20
C MET A 42 7.99 -4.57 5.93
N PRO A 43 8.06 -3.92 4.75
CA PRO A 43 8.61 -4.50 3.52
C PRO A 43 10.02 -5.05 3.70
N GLU A 44 10.85 -4.38 4.49
CA GLU A 44 12.23 -4.82 4.78
C GLU A 44 12.25 -6.20 5.47
N ASP A 45 11.26 -6.52 6.29
CA ASP A 45 11.14 -7.83 6.96
C ASP A 45 10.90 -8.97 5.94
N LEU A 46 10.26 -8.68 4.80
CA LEU A 46 10.06 -9.64 3.72
C LEU A 46 11.36 -9.99 2.99
N ASP A 47 12.22 -8.99 2.80
CA ASP A 47 13.49 -9.15 2.05
C ASP A 47 14.51 -9.97 2.84
N ASP A 48 14.52 -9.81 4.16
CA ASP A 48 15.43 -10.51 5.09
C ASP A 48 14.97 -11.93 5.44
N CYS A 49 13.68 -12.25 5.24
CA CYS A 49 13.13 -13.57 5.56
C CYS A 49 13.22 -14.56 4.38
N SER A 50 13.61 -15.80 4.66
CA SER A 50 13.61 -16.89 3.68
C SER A 50 12.24 -17.58 3.54
N HIS A 51 11.46 -17.58 4.63
CA HIS A 51 10.17 -18.25 4.77
C HIS A 51 9.14 -17.35 5.45
N GLN A 52 7.88 -17.46 5.08
CA GLN A 52 6.82 -16.53 5.51
C GLN A 52 6.45 -16.71 6.98
N GLU A 53 6.52 -17.94 7.47
CA GLU A 53 6.28 -18.32 8.86
C GLU A 53 7.30 -17.73 9.85
N LEU A 54 8.43 -17.20 9.34
CA LEU A 54 9.46 -16.56 10.15
C LEU A 54 9.27 -15.04 10.27
N ILE A 55 8.33 -14.46 9.53
CA ILE A 55 8.07 -13.02 9.61
C ILE A 55 7.30 -12.75 10.89
N GLU A 56 7.94 -12.04 11.81
CA GLU A 56 7.33 -11.63 13.06
C GLU A 56 6.55 -10.33 12.88
N SER A 57 5.41 -10.20 13.59
CA SER A 57 4.75 -8.91 13.68
C SER A 57 5.47 -8.03 14.70
N ASP A 58 5.68 -6.76 14.37
CA ASP A 58 6.23 -5.77 15.31
C ASP A 58 5.18 -5.17 16.24
N GLY A 59 3.95 -5.73 16.24
CA GLY A 59 2.82 -5.26 17.02
C GLY A 59 2.18 -3.98 16.48
N ARG A 60 2.54 -3.55 15.27
CA ARG A 60 1.96 -2.37 14.60
C ARG A 60 1.20 -2.78 13.34
N THR A 61 0.44 -1.82 12.83
CA THR A 61 -0.17 -1.88 11.50
C THR A 61 0.55 -0.90 10.59
N HIS A 62 1.15 -1.43 9.53
CA HIS A 62 1.84 -0.64 8.52
C HIS A 62 0.91 -0.43 7.34
N LEU A 63 0.39 0.81 7.22
CA LEU A 63 -0.47 1.23 6.11
C LEU A 63 0.38 2.00 5.08
N TYR A 64 0.41 1.49 3.86
CA TYR A 64 1.03 2.13 2.70
C TYR A 64 -0.07 2.67 1.81
N LEU A 65 0.00 3.95 1.44
CA LEU A 65 -0.93 4.61 0.53
C LEU A 65 -0.18 4.99 -0.74
N ASP A 66 -0.37 4.21 -1.79
CA ASP A 66 0.42 4.30 -3.01
C ASP A 66 -0.33 5.12 -4.07
N PHE A 67 0.27 6.26 -4.43
CA PHE A 67 -0.21 7.08 -5.54
C PHE A 67 0.07 6.44 -6.90
N TYR A 68 1.23 5.80 -7.01
CA TYR A 68 1.68 5.06 -8.17
C TYR A 68 2.46 3.84 -7.72
N MET A 69 2.13 2.70 -8.29
CA MET A 69 2.82 1.45 -8.04
C MET A 69 3.33 0.91 -9.38
N LYS A 70 4.56 0.40 -9.39
CA LYS A 70 5.13 -0.26 -10.57
C LYS A 70 4.36 -1.57 -10.80
N GLY A 71 4.09 -1.91 -12.06
CA GLY A 71 3.57 -3.22 -12.40
C GLY A 71 4.58 -4.33 -12.08
N ILE A 72 4.08 -5.52 -11.70
CA ILE A 72 4.93 -6.69 -11.47
C ILE A 72 5.55 -7.14 -12.81
N GLU A 73 6.87 -7.20 -12.87
CA GLU A 73 7.62 -7.75 -14.01
C GLU A 73 7.50 -9.27 -14.03
N ARG A 74 6.82 -9.83 -15.04
CA ARG A 74 6.75 -11.29 -15.27
C ARG A 74 7.57 -11.75 -16.49
N GLY A 75 8.37 -10.85 -17.07
CA GLY A 75 9.12 -11.04 -18.31
C GLY A 75 10.27 -10.03 -18.42
N PRO A 76 10.86 -9.81 -19.62
CA PRO A 76 12.08 -9.04 -19.76
C PRO A 76 11.94 -7.54 -19.42
N ASP A 77 10.72 -6.99 -19.41
CA ASP A 77 10.46 -5.62 -18.97
C ASP A 77 8.98 -5.42 -18.58
N VAL A 78 8.67 -4.41 -17.76
CA VAL A 78 7.29 -3.92 -17.61
C VAL A 78 6.89 -3.16 -18.88
N LEU A 79 5.63 -3.27 -19.30
CA LEU A 79 5.08 -2.34 -20.30
C LEU A 79 5.24 -0.88 -19.81
N ASP A 80 5.62 0.04 -20.70
CA ASP A 80 5.90 1.43 -20.32
C ASP A 80 4.75 2.11 -19.55
N ARG A 81 3.50 1.75 -19.86
CA ARG A 81 2.30 2.26 -19.15
C ARG A 81 2.18 1.83 -17.68
N HIS A 82 2.94 0.83 -17.23
CA HIS A 82 2.97 0.38 -15.84
C HIS A 82 4.33 0.66 -15.18
N LYS A 83 5.21 1.44 -15.82
CA LYS A 83 6.42 1.99 -15.21
C LYS A 83 6.06 3.26 -14.45
N VAL A 84 6.72 3.46 -13.31
CA VAL A 84 6.70 4.75 -12.63
C VAL A 84 7.60 5.71 -13.41
N ALA A 85 7.04 6.82 -13.90
CA ALA A 85 7.78 7.82 -14.66
C ALA A 85 8.88 8.45 -13.79
N LYS A 86 10.07 8.60 -14.37
CA LYS A 86 11.24 9.22 -13.74
C LYS A 86 11.31 10.69 -14.11
N ASN A 87 11.92 11.51 -13.25
CA ASN A 87 12.12 12.96 -13.46
C ASN A 87 10.82 13.77 -13.66
N VAL A 88 9.71 13.31 -13.08
CA VAL A 88 8.44 14.03 -13.03
C VAL A 88 8.11 14.38 -11.58
N ARG A 89 7.32 15.44 -11.39
CA ARG A 89 6.74 15.78 -10.09
C ARG A 89 5.39 15.08 -9.96
N TYR A 90 5.24 14.28 -8.92
CA TYR A 90 3.96 13.72 -8.49
C TYR A 90 3.35 14.63 -7.43
N GLU A 91 2.07 14.93 -7.56
CA GLU A 91 1.32 15.74 -6.60
C GLU A 91 -0.07 15.15 -6.43
N GLU A 92 -0.45 14.89 -5.19
CA GLU A 92 -1.73 14.28 -4.84
C GLU A 92 -2.19 14.77 -3.46
N THR A 93 -3.49 14.63 -3.19
CA THR A 93 -4.08 14.96 -1.89
C THR A 93 -4.87 13.77 -1.35
N ILE A 94 -4.49 13.33 -0.14
CA ILE A 94 -5.23 12.33 0.65
C ILE A 94 -5.89 13.03 1.82
N GLU A 95 -7.17 12.74 2.02
CA GLU A 95 -7.96 13.21 3.13
C GLU A 95 -8.09 12.11 4.18
N PHE A 96 -7.84 12.47 5.44
CA PHE A 96 -8.02 11.63 6.60
C PHE A 96 -9.14 12.21 7.47
N ALA A 97 -10.14 11.40 7.81
CA ALA A 97 -11.23 11.81 8.68
C ALA A 97 -11.48 10.76 9.77
N PRO A 98 -11.80 11.15 11.01
CA PRO A 98 -12.21 10.19 12.02
C PRO A 98 -13.48 9.48 11.56
N LYS A 99 -13.51 8.16 11.75
CA LYS A 99 -14.74 7.38 11.66
C LYS A 99 -15.42 7.45 13.04
N LEU A 100 -16.56 8.14 13.09
CA LEU A 100 -17.44 8.20 14.26
C LEU A 100 -18.15 6.86 14.48
#